data_AF-A0A958Z3M7-F1
#
_entry.id   AF-A0A958Z3M7-F1
#
_cell.length_a   1.000
_cell.length_b   1.000
_cell.length_c   1.000
_cell.angle_alpha   90.00
_cell.angle_beta   90.00
_cell.angle_gamma   90.00
#
_symmetry.space_group_name_H-M   'P 1'
#
loop_
_entity.id
_entity.type
_entity.pdbx_description
1 polymer ?
#
loop_
_entity_poly.entity_id
_entity_poly.type
_entity_poly.pdbx_seq_one_letter_code
_entity_poly.pdbx_strand_id
1 'polypeptide(L)'
;SFSGSLFTCQGDCEGATLAENEIFMRENMSFPVAKAPGALCGYYKANLKEGDKLWIWPILFMDNKNFAGGVMPGQTASVISISTGDWTPFRIPLRILPARKVTKAAIQIQMVNNGFPVTPPYGMSAIELAQKYPSTDGSEVFIDELCFCGEADYIAEDDPILDGIDLSGGSSGNPNDDGNGDNNDDDNSENIWVATNGSDANSGSKTEPFATLQKALDVANAKRQNGKKATIIIRNGTYKQSALAQWGSSSLPPLTIKAENTHQAIFVGSEKISSNISWQNFGQDIYKASDAKLHPNMVQAVTDYTNPYENSVPALLVNGEVLSYTQAVQQTAGSYFISPQLTIVHPKDGISLSSANTEVSVLPHALKIEGGSSVIIIGLRFKGYPISSLPPGSVEFKSGLDVSGNVNVSNCLYK
;
A
#
# COMPACT_ATOMS: atom_id res chain seq x y z
N SER A 1 -0.20 15.16 27.11
CA SER A 1 -0.95 14.79 25.89
C SER A 1 -2.24 15.62 25.71
N PHE A 2 -2.42 16.27 24.57
CA PHE A 2 -3.70 16.94 24.21
C PHE A 2 -4.43 16.11 23.15
N SER A 3 -5.60 15.57 23.48
CA SER A 3 -6.58 15.08 22.51
C SER A 3 -7.61 16.19 22.31
N GLY A 4 -7.64 16.81 21.13
CA GLY A 4 -8.53 17.93 20.86
C GLY A 4 -9.31 17.70 19.59
N SER A 5 -10.58 17.34 19.70
CA SER A 5 -11.46 17.34 18.53
C SER A 5 -11.74 18.80 18.15
N LEU A 6 -11.65 19.15 16.86
CA LEU A 6 -12.03 20.49 16.37
C LEU A 6 -13.43 20.39 15.77
N PHE A 7 -14.41 20.99 16.44
CA PHE A 7 -15.80 20.91 16.04
C PHE A 7 -16.52 22.25 16.26
N THR A 8 -17.51 22.52 15.42
CA THR A 8 -18.57 23.46 15.77
C THR A 8 -19.56 22.71 16.64
N CYS A 9 -19.79 23.15 17.88
CA CYS A 9 -20.79 22.57 18.75
C CYS A 9 -21.95 23.55 18.97
N GLN A 10 -23.18 23.04 18.89
CA GLN A 10 -24.39 23.72 19.32
C GLN A 10 -25.01 22.90 20.46
N GLY A 11 -25.14 23.49 21.66
CA GLY A 11 -25.71 22.82 22.85
C GLY A 11 -24.70 22.64 23.99
N ASP A 12 -24.90 21.60 24.82
CA ASP A 12 -24.02 21.28 25.96
C ASP A 12 -22.79 20.47 25.51
N CYS A 13 -21.78 21.20 25.04
CA CYS A 13 -20.53 20.64 24.50
C CYS A 13 -19.66 19.98 25.57
N GLU A 14 -19.77 20.42 26.83
CA GLU A 14 -19.00 19.88 27.94
C GLU A 14 -19.54 18.50 28.31
N GLY A 15 -20.87 18.36 28.44
CA GLY A 15 -21.53 17.06 28.57
C GLY A 15 -21.26 16.14 27.38
N ALA A 16 -21.23 16.69 26.16
CA ALA A 16 -20.92 15.96 24.92
C ALA A 16 -19.55 15.29 24.96
N THR A 17 -18.54 16.05 25.39
CA THR A 17 -17.14 15.62 25.37
C THR A 17 -16.85 14.64 26.52
N LEU A 18 -17.51 14.83 27.67
CA LEU A 18 -17.35 13.99 28.85
C LEU A 18 -18.13 12.66 28.78
N ALA A 19 -19.19 12.59 27.97
CA ALA A 19 -20.01 11.38 27.86
C ALA A 19 -19.34 10.25 27.06
N GLU A 20 -18.20 10.50 26.40
CA GLU A 20 -17.51 9.57 25.48
C GLU A 20 -18.45 8.92 24.45
N ASN A 21 -19.59 9.56 24.18
CA ASN A 21 -20.67 9.00 23.39
C ASN A 21 -20.50 9.44 21.93
N GLU A 22 -19.97 8.54 21.11
CA GLU A 22 -19.70 8.77 19.69
C GLU A 22 -20.96 9.17 18.91
N ILE A 23 -22.13 8.61 19.27
CA ILE A 23 -23.42 8.98 18.65
C ILE A 23 -23.72 10.45 18.96
N PHE A 24 -23.58 10.87 20.22
CA PHE A 24 -23.83 12.25 20.62
C PHE A 24 -22.87 13.24 19.95
N MET A 25 -21.57 12.88 19.85
CA MET A 25 -20.59 13.69 19.13
C MET A 25 -20.97 13.85 17.66
N ARG A 26 -21.36 12.76 17.00
CA ARG A 26 -21.81 12.78 15.60
C ARG A 26 -23.05 13.66 15.39
N GLU A 27 -23.91 13.75 16.39
CA GLU A 27 -25.11 14.59 16.34
C GLU A 27 -24.82 16.08 16.50
N ASN A 28 -23.93 16.44 17.40
CA ASN A 28 -23.78 17.81 17.88
C ASN A 28 -22.45 18.47 17.48
N MET A 29 -21.50 17.70 16.93
CA MET A 29 -20.12 18.12 16.67
C MET A 29 -19.75 17.88 15.20
N SER A 30 -20.54 18.47 14.31
CA SER A 30 -20.31 18.48 12.86
C SER A 30 -20.68 19.84 12.28
N PHE A 31 -20.14 20.15 11.11
CA PHE A 31 -20.50 21.34 10.36
C PHE A 31 -21.13 20.98 9.01
N PRO A 32 -22.09 21.78 8.53
CA PRO A 32 -22.76 21.53 7.26
C PRO A 32 -21.78 21.72 6.11
N VAL A 33 -21.87 20.86 5.09
CA VAL A 33 -21.12 21.00 3.84
C VAL A 33 -22.08 21.10 2.67
N ALA A 34 -21.90 22.15 1.84
CA ALA A 34 -22.76 22.39 0.68
C ALA A 34 -22.50 21.39 -0.45
N LYS A 35 -21.27 20.90 -0.56
CA LYS A 35 -20.82 19.89 -1.52
C LYS A 35 -19.92 18.90 -0.81
N ALA A 36 -19.94 17.67 -1.29
CA ALA A 36 -19.08 16.63 -0.75
C ALA A 36 -17.61 16.91 -1.10
N PRO A 37 -16.70 16.99 -0.11
CA PRO A 37 -15.32 17.37 -0.38
C PRO A 37 -14.45 16.17 -0.77
N GLY A 38 -13.44 16.42 -1.62
CA GLY A 38 -12.45 15.41 -2.01
C GLY A 38 -11.29 15.23 -1.04
N ALA A 39 -11.10 16.16 -0.11
CA ALA A 39 -10.03 16.13 0.89
C ALA A 39 -10.20 17.18 1.98
N LEU A 40 -9.44 17.01 3.07
CA LEU A 40 -9.08 18.07 4.01
C LEU A 40 -7.69 18.63 3.66
N CYS A 41 -7.58 19.95 3.55
CA CYS A 41 -6.33 20.67 3.30
C CYS A 41 -6.04 21.63 4.45
N GLY A 42 -4.77 22.00 4.57
CA GLY A 42 -4.34 23.11 5.43
C GLY A 42 -2.82 23.19 5.46
N TYR A 43 -2.31 23.98 6.39
CA TYR A 43 -0.90 24.08 6.69
C TYR A 43 -0.66 23.68 8.14
N TYR A 44 0.51 23.12 8.42
CA TYR A 44 0.92 22.83 9.78
C TYR A 44 2.35 23.27 10.06
N LYS A 45 2.62 23.54 11.33
CA LYS A 45 3.94 23.56 11.95
C LYS A 45 3.93 22.58 13.10
N ALA A 46 5.01 21.85 13.30
CA ALA A 46 5.04 20.82 14.33
C ALA A 46 6.42 20.69 14.97
N ASN A 47 6.41 20.50 16.27
CA ASN A 47 7.57 20.18 17.09
C ASN A 47 7.25 18.90 17.86
N LEU A 48 7.29 17.77 17.15
CA LEU A 48 6.94 16.45 17.67
C LEU A 48 8.13 15.86 18.43
N LYS A 49 7.91 15.45 19.68
CA LYS A 49 8.89 14.84 20.57
C LYS A 49 8.79 13.33 20.53
N GLU A 50 9.93 12.66 20.71
CA GLU A 50 10.00 11.19 20.89
C GLU A 50 9.31 10.35 19.81
N GLY A 51 9.16 10.90 18.59
CA GLY A 51 8.47 10.25 17.48
C GLY A 51 6.94 10.31 17.56
N ASP A 52 6.41 11.19 18.41
CA ASP A 52 5.00 11.57 18.42
C ASP A 52 4.51 11.97 17.03
N LYS A 53 3.20 11.88 16.87
CA LYS A 53 2.49 12.10 15.62
C LYS A 53 1.24 12.93 15.90
N LEU A 54 0.79 13.62 14.87
CA LEU A 54 -0.53 14.23 14.84
C LEU A 54 -1.41 13.39 13.93
N TRP A 55 -2.48 12.86 14.48
CA TRP A 55 -3.52 12.18 13.73
C TRP A 55 -4.70 13.13 13.50
N ILE A 56 -5.06 13.32 12.23
CA ILE A 56 -6.21 14.10 11.79
C ILE A 56 -7.19 13.16 11.08
N TRP A 57 -8.38 13.01 11.64
CA TRP A 57 -9.42 12.12 11.14
C TRP A 57 -10.67 12.91 10.70
N PRO A 58 -10.72 13.33 9.42
CA PRO A 58 -11.93 13.90 8.84
C PRO A 58 -12.96 12.81 8.51
N ILE A 59 -14.21 13.08 8.86
CA ILE A 59 -15.35 12.19 8.70
C ILE A 59 -16.46 12.90 7.94
N LEU A 60 -17.11 12.21 7.01
CA LEU A 60 -18.25 12.70 6.25
C LEU A 60 -19.52 11.96 6.66
N PHE A 61 -20.62 12.70 6.81
CA PHE A 61 -21.91 12.16 7.21
C PHE A 61 -23.03 12.53 6.24
N MET A 62 -24.06 11.68 6.23
CA MET A 62 -25.36 11.95 5.64
C MET A 62 -26.27 12.74 6.59
N ASP A 63 -27.42 13.21 6.09
CA ASP A 63 -28.41 13.94 6.90
C ASP A 63 -28.95 13.11 8.07
N ASN A 64 -29.12 11.80 7.84
CA ASN A 64 -29.54 10.85 8.87
C ASN A 64 -28.39 10.46 9.83
N LYS A 65 -27.26 11.17 9.75
CA LYS A 65 -26.06 11.01 10.60
C LYS A 65 -25.28 9.72 10.35
N ASN A 66 -25.63 8.91 9.36
CA ASN A 66 -24.82 7.75 9.01
C ASN A 66 -23.52 8.17 8.31
N PHE A 67 -22.50 7.35 8.46
CA PHE A 67 -21.21 7.53 7.80
C PHE A 67 -21.40 7.53 6.28
N ALA A 68 -20.88 8.57 5.63
CA ALA A 68 -20.96 8.77 4.19
C ALA A 68 -19.61 8.61 3.50
N GLY A 69 -18.51 8.69 4.25
CA GLY A 69 -17.16 8.67 3.71
C GLY A 69 -16.15 9.24 4.69
N GLY A 70 -14.89 9.27 4.28
CA GLY A 70 -13.80 9.68 5.14
C GLY A 70 -12.44 9.34 4.55
N VAL A 71 -11.43 9.31 5.41
CA VAL A 71 -10.12 8.73 5.10
C VAL A 71 -10.26 7.22 4.96
N MET A 72 -9.73 6.68 3.87
CA MET A 72 -9.87 5.24 3.63
C MET A 72 -8.86 4.40 4.40
N PRO A 73 -9.19 3.14 4.73
CA PRO A 73 -8.26 2.21 5.38
C PRO A 73 -6.91 2.15 4.65
N GLY A 74 -5.83 2.15 5.41
CA GLY A 74 -4.47 2.06 4.85
C GLY A 74 -3.90 3.37 4.31
N GLN A 75 -4.63 4.49 4.36
CA GLN A 75 -4.09 5.80 4.01
C GLN A 75 -3.30 6.40 5.18
N THR A 76 -2.09 6.87 4.89
CA THR A 76 -1.19 7.49 5.87
C THR A 76 -1.30 9.01 5.91
N ALA A 77 -2.02 9.62 4.96
CA ALA A 77 -2.10 11.08 4.84
C ALA A 77 -2.74 11.75 6.06
N SER A 78 -3.55 11.00 6.83
CA SER A 78 -4.13 11.42 8.09
C SER A 78 -3.15 11.48 9.26
N VAL A 79 -1.93 10.95 9.11
CA VAL A 79 -0.93 10.89 10.19
C VAL A 79 0.30 11.72 9.82
N ILE A 80 0.42 12.88 10.43
CA ILE A 80 1.59 13.76 10.32
C ILE A 80 2.63 13.31 11.36
N SER A 81 3.83 12.97 10.88
CA SER A 81 4.93 12.44 11.71
C SER A 81 6.23 13.23 11.56
N ILE A 82 6.19 14.36 10.86
CA ILE A 82 7.35 15.17 10.53
C ILE A 82 7.29 16.47 11.32
N SER A 83 8.35 16.78 12.07
CA SER A 83 8.52 18.09 12.69
C SER A 83 8.99 19.11 11.66
N THR A 84 8.44 20.31 11.70
CA THR A 84 8.75 21.40 10.78
C THR A 84 8.54 22.75 11.47
N GLY A 85 9.51 23.65 11.32
CA GLY A 85 9.42 25.04 11.78
C GLY A 85 8.69 25.96 10.77
N ASP A 86 8.53 25.50 9.53
CA ASP A 86 7.89 26.22 8.44
C ASP A 86 6.46 25.74 8.21
N TRP A 87 5.59 26.65 7.72
CA TRP A 87 4.23 26.29 7.35
C TRP A 87 4.27 25.29 6.19
N THR A 88 3.95 24.04 6.51
CA THR A 88 4.05 22.91 5.58
C THR A 88 2.64 22.52 5.14
N PRO A 89 2.34 22.50 3.84
CA PRO A 89 1.02 22.12 3.37
C PRO A 89 0.78 20.63 3.62
N PHE A 90 -0.47 20.29 3.92
CA PHE A 90 -0.92 18.90 3.97
C PHE A 90 -2.24 18.73 3.21
N ARG A 91 -2.48 17.50 2.77
CA ARG A 91 -3.70 17.10 2.06
C ARG A 91 -4.08 15.69 2.46
N ILE A 92 -5.27 15.53 3.04
CA ILE A 92 -5.83 14.25 3.47
C ILE A 92 -6.96 13.89 2.50
N PRO A 93 -6.77 12.92 1.60
CA PRO A 93 -7.82 12.50 0.67
C PRO A 93 -9.05 11.98 1.42
N LEU A 94 -10.21 12.34 0.91
CA LEU A 94 -11.50 11.86 1.38
C LEU A 94 -12.17 11.11 0.25
N ARG A 95 -12.72 9.95 0.56
CA ARG A 95 -13.53 9.18 -0.39
C ARG A 95 -14.93 8.97 0.15
N ILE A 96 -15.89 8.98 -0.77
CA ILE A 96 -17.32 8.85 -0.48
C ILE A 96 -17.74 7.43 -0.81
N LEU A 97 -18.48 6.83 0.11
CA LEU A 97 -19.08 5.53 -0.09
C LEU A 97 -20.16 5.59 -1.18
N PRO A 98 -20.37 4.52 -1.95
CA PRO A 98 -21.36 4.51 -3.01
C PRO A 98 -22.77 4.86 -2.51
N ALA A 99 -23.55 5.52 -3.36
CA ALA A 99 -24.94 5.92 -3.08
C ALA A 99 -25.15 6.74 -1.79
N ARG A 100 -24.11 7.42 -1.27
CA ARG A 100 -24.22 8.29 -0.10
C ARG A 100 -24.20 9.78 -0.48
N LYS A 101 -25.13 10.55 0.07
CA LYS A 101 -25.14 12.01 -0.06
C LYS A 101 -24.54 12.64 1.19
N VAL A 102 -23.36 13.25 1.05
CA VAL A 102 -22.70 13.97 2.14
C VAL A 102 -23.39 15.31 2.36
N THR A 103 -23.72 15.60 3.62
CA THR A 103 -24.32 16.88 4.02
C THR A 103 -23.68 17.50 5.26
N LYS A 104 -22.92 16.71 6.01
CA LYS A 104 -22.17 17.18 7.19
C LYS A 104 -20.77 16.57 7.19
N ALA A 105 -19.88 17.20 7.94
CA ALA A 105 -18.55 16.70 8.17
C ALA A 105 -18.06 17.03 9.58
N ALA A 106 -17.11 16.25 10.08
CA ALA A 106 -16.41 16.52 11.35
C ALA A 106 -14.90 16.28 11.17
N ILE A 107 -14.10 16.88 12.05
CA ILE A 107 -12.65 16.71 12.06
C ILE A 107 -12.22 16.39 13.49
N GLN A 108 -11.63 15.22 13.68
CA GLN A 108 -11.01 14.88 14.95
C GLN A 108 -9.49 15.02 14.84
N ILE A 109 -8.85 15.59 15.86
CA ILE A 109 -7.41 15.81 15.89
C ILE A 109 -6.86 15.26 17.20
N GLN A 110 -5.83 14.44 17.11
CA GLN A 110 -5.29 13.69 18.24
C GLN A 110 -3.76 13.76 18.17
N MET A 111 -3.10 14.22 19.24
CA MET A 111 -1.67 14.00 19.38
C MET A 111 -1.41 12.64 20.03
N VAL A 112 -0.64 11.81 19.34
CA VAL A 112 -0.44 10.41 19.68
C VAL A 112 1.05 10.06 19.66
N ASN A 113 1.48 9.05 20.42
CA ASN A 113 2.90 8.71 20.50
C ASN A 113 3.42 7.90 19.31
N ASN A 114 4.72 7.60 19.35
CA ASN A 114 5.41 6.82 18.31
C ASN A 114 4.81 5.43 18.07
N GLY A 115 4.14 4.83 19.05
CA GLY A 115 3.46 3.54 18.97
C GLY A 115 2.17 3.58 18.16
N PHE A 116 1.60 4.77 17.92
CA PHE A 116 0.40 4.91 17.11
C PHE A 116 0.65 4.47 15.66
N PRO A 117 -0.22 3.62 15.08
CA PRO A 117 -0.03 3.12 13.72
C PRO A 117 -0.14 4.23 12.68
N VAL A 118 0.72 4.21 11.66
CA VAL A 118 0.65 5.18 10.53
C VAL A 118 -0.60 4.99 9.67
N THR A 119 -1.20 3.81 9.73
CA THR A 119 -2.50 3.49 9.12
C THR A 119 -3.44 3.06 10.24
N PRO A 120 -4.26 3.97 10.78
CA PRO A 120 -5.14 3.64 11.90
C PRO A 120 -6.10 2.52 11.50
N PRO A 121 -6.29 1.49 12.37
CA PRO A 121 -7.24 0.43 12.14
C PRO A 121 -8.66 0.98 12.01
N TYR A 122 -9.45 0.36 11.14
CA TYR A 122 -10.86 0.68 10.94
C TYR A 122 -11.73 -0.04 11.98
N GLY A 123 -12.86 0.55 12.38
CA GLY A 123 -13.84 -0.08 13.28
C GLY A 123 -13.58 0.08 14.78
N MET A 124 -12.56 0.83 15.19
CA MET A 124 -12.42 1.29 16.58
C MET A 124 -12.74 2.77 16.68
N SER A 125 -13.27 3.20 17.84
CA SER A 125 -13.43 4.62 18.12
C SER A 125 -12.08 5.32 18.04
N ALA A 126 -12.03 6.44 17.33
CA ALA A 126 -10.81 7.22 17.24
C ALA A 126 -10.38 7.83 18.59
N ILE A 127 -11.33 8.01 19.52
CA ILE A 127 -10.99 8.41 20.89
C ILE A 127 -10.27 7.27 21.60
N GLU A 128 -10.85 6.08 21.63
CA GLU A 128 -10.27 4.90 22.27
C GLU A 128 -8.89 4.58 21.69
N LEU A 129 -8.76 4.64 20.36
CA LEU A 129 -7.51 4.37 19.68
C LEU A 129 -6.43 5.38 20.06
N ALA A 130 -6.75 6.67 20.16
CA ALA A 130 -5.76 7.68 20.55
C ALA A 130 -5.42 7.62 22.04
N GLN A 131 -6.39 7.33 22.91
CA GLN A 131 -6.17 7.11 24.35
C GLN A 131 -5.19 5.96 24.61
N LYS A 132 -5.16 4.94 23.74
CA LYS A 132 -4.19 3.83 23.81
C LYS A 132 -2.74 4.27 23.53
N TYR A 133 -2.53 5.38 22.82
CA TYR A 133 -1.22 5.86 22.41
C TYR A 133 -1.03 7.34 22.78
N PRO A 134 -1.05 7.70 24.07
CA PRO A 134 -0.97 9.09 24.49
C PRO A 134 0.38 9.69 24.09
N SER A 135 0.36 10.88 23.48
CA SER A 135 1.57 11.65 23.15
C SER A 135 2.42 11.98 24.37
N THR A 136 3.71 12.18 24.12
CA THR A 136 4.66 12.68 25.11
C THR A 136 4.43 14.17 25.38
N ASP A 137 4.78 14.62 26.57
CA ASP A 137 4.64 16.04 26.93
C ASP A 137 5.66 16.91 26.18
N GLY A 138 5.23 18.10 25.78
CA GLY A 138 6.07 19.06 25.05
C GLY A 138 6.07 18.92 23.53
N SER A 139 5.31 17.97 22.97
CA SER A 139 4.94 17.98 21.56
C SER A 139 3.95 19.11 21.28
N GLU A 140 4.16 19.84 20.18
CA GLU A 140 3.32 20.99 19.80
C GLU A 140 3.01 20.96 18.31
N VAL A 141 1.78 21.32 17.96
CA VAL A 141 1.34 21.45 16.57
C VAL A 141 0.49 22.71 16.42
N PHE A 142 0.78 23.47 15.38
CA PHE A 142 -0.02 24.60 14.92
C PHE A 142 -0.64 24.25 13.57
N ILE A 143 -1.93 24.52 13.40
CA ILE A 143 -2.68 24.28 12.17
C ILE A 143 -3.25 25.61 11.69
N ASP A 144 -3.14 25.87 10.39
CA ASP A 144 -3.68 27.07 9.76
C ASP A 144 -4.39 26.74 8.45
N GLU A 145 -5.30 27.63 8.04
CA GLU A 145 -6.12 27.55 6.81
C GLU A 145 -6.81 26.18 6.61
N LEU A 146 -7.24 25.56 7.70
CA LEU A 146 -7.91 24.26 7.66
C LEU A 146 -9.22 24.37 6.87
N CYS A 147 -9.30 23.70 5.73
CA CYS A 147 -10.45 23.77 4.85
C CYS A 147 -10.70 22.44 4.13
N PHE A 148 -11.96 22.19 3.79
CA PHE A 148 -12.30 21.13 2.84
C PHE A 148 -12.06 21.61 1.41
N CYS A 149 -11.40 20.77 0.61
CA CYS A 149 -10.84 21.15 -0.68
C CYS A 149 -10.99 20.02 -1.73
N GLY A 150 -11.05 20.42 -3.00
CA GLY A 150 -11.18 19.49 -4.13
C GLY A 150 -12.56 18.85 -4.26
N GLU A 151 -12.76 18.16 -5.37
CA GLU A 151 -14.02 17.48 -5.68
C GLU A 151 -14.04 16.06 -5.12
N ALA A 152 -15.24 15.63 -4.72
CA ALA A 152 -15.53 14.30 -4.25
C ALA A 152 -14.99 13.18 -5.16
N ASP A 153 -14.26 12.24 -4.57
CA ASP A 153 -13.91 10.97 -5.18
C ASP A 153 -14.85 9.88 -4.63
N TYR A 154 -15.63 9.25 -5.51
CA TYR A 154 -16.57 8.20 -5.12
C TYR A 154 -15.91 6.84 -5.30
N ILE A 155 -16.08 6.00 -4.29
CA ILE A 155 -15.64 4.61 -4.37
C ILE A 155 -16.62 3.86 -5.27
N ALA A 156 -16.10 3.02 -6.15
CA ALA A 156 -16.92 2.14 -6.97
C ALA A 156 -17.65 1.12 -6.08
N GLU A 157 -18.87 0.72 -6.43
CA GLU A 157 -19.67 -0.21 -5.62
C GLU A 157 -19.01 -1.58 -5.43
N ASP A 158 -18.14 -1.96 -6.36
CA ASP A 158 -17.37 -3.20 -6.40
C ASP A 158 -15.92 -3.04 -5.91
N ASP A 159 -15.55 -1.87 -5.37
CA ASP A 159 -14.19 -1.66 -4.85
C ASP A 159 -13.94 -2.54 -3.62
N PRO A 160 -12.91 -3.41 -3.63
CA PRO A 160 -12.59 -4.29 -2.50
C PRO A 160 -12.29 -3.56 -1.19
N ILE A 161 -12.02 -2.26 -1.22
CA ILE A 161 -11.86 -1.45 0.00
C ILE A 161 -13.14 -1.38 0.84
N LEU A 162 -14.29 -1.71 0.22
CA LEU A 162 -15.59 -1.78 0.88
C LEU A 162 -15.80 -3.11 1.64
N ASP A 163 -14.98 -4.13 1.40
CA ASP A 163 -15.08 -5.42 2.08
C ASP A 163 -14.80 -5.26 3.59
N GLY A 164 -15.82 -5.47 4.42
CA GLY A 164 -15.76 -5.29 5.87
C GLY A 164 -16.16 -3.89 6.37
N ILE A 165 -16.53 -2.98 5.46
CA ILE A 165 -17.22 -1.73 5.82
C ILE A 165 -18.72 -2.03 5.80
N ASP A 166 -19.40 -1.90 6.94
CA ASP A 166 -20.85 -2.05 6.98
C ASP A 166 -21.54 -0.89 6.24
N LEU A 167 -21.95 -1.16 5.00
CA LEU A 167 -22.72 -0.25 4.16
C LEU A 167 -24.21 -0.25 4.48
N SER A 168 -24.70 -1.11 5.39
CA SER A 168 -26.13 -1.18 5.74
C SER A 168 -26.59 0.02 6.57
N GLY A 169 -25.67 0.81 7.14
CA GLY A 169 -26.00 2.03 7.87
C GLY A 169 -26.79 1.78 9.16
N GLY A 170 -26.69 0.57 9.72
CA GLY A 170 -27.30 0.19 10.98
C GLY A 170 -26.40 0.51 12.16
N SER A 171 -26.94 1.24 13.14
CA SER A 171 -26.31 1.47 14.44
C SER A 171 -26.09 0.14 15.17
N SER A 172 -24.84 -0.26 15.38
CA SER A 172 -24.51 -1.26 16.40
C SER A 172 -24.53 -0.60 17.78
N GLY A 173 -25.29 -1.16 18.71
CA GLY A 173 -25.28 -0.79 20.13
C GLY A 173 -26.65 -0.82 20.80
N ASN A 174 -27.27 -1.99 20.93
CA ASN A 174 -28.26 -2.22 21.99
C ASN A 174 -27.51 -2.87 23.18
N PRO A 175 -27.34 -2.20 24.34
CA PRO A 175 -26.48 -2.69 25.42
C PRO A 175 -27.06 -3.84 26.27
N ASN A 176 -28.20 -4.41 25.88
CA ASN A 176 -28.88 -5.44 26.66
C ASN A 176 -29.17 -6.67 25.78
N ASP A 177 -28.18 -7.55 25.63
CA ASP A 177 -28.43 -8.95 25.27
C ASP A 177 -27.56 -9.86 26.14
N ASP A 178 -27.95 -9.95 27.42
CA ASP A 178 -27.54 -11.03 28.31
C ASP A 178 -28.34 -12.29 27.91
N GLY A 179 -27.78 -13.08 27.00
CA GLY A 179 -28.49 -14.23 26.42
C GLY A 179 -27.53 -15.27 25.87
N ASN A 180 -27.03 -16.13 26.77
CA ASN A 180 -26.35 -17.40 26.50
C ASN A 180 -26.81 -18.11 25.20
N GLY A 181 -25.93 -18.18 24.21
CA GLY A 181 -26.15 -18.92 22.97
C GLY A 181 -24.86 -19.08 22.18
N ASP A 182 -24.26 -20.27 22.27
CA ASP A 182 -23.29 -20.87 21.35
C ASP A 182 -22.47 -19.92 20.47
N ASN A 183 -21.33 -19.46 21.00
CA ASN A 183 -20.24 -18.93 20.16
C ASN A 183 -19.55 -20.09 19.45
N ASN A 184 -20.16 -20.52 18.35
CA ASN A 184 -19.56 -21.38 17.34
C ASN A 184 -19.44 -20.62 16.00
N ASP A 185 -19.05 -19.34 16.08
CA ASP A 185 -18.62 -18.54 14.93
C ASP A 185 -17.27 -17.88 15.26
N ASP A 186 -16.26 -18.75 15.43
CA ASP A 186 -14.87 -18.33 15.49
C ASP A 186 -14.40 -17.96 14.07
N ASP A 187 -13.96 -16.72 13.96
CA ASP A 187 -13.19 -16.11 12.88
C ASP A 187 -11.99 -16.99 12.49
N ASN A 188 -12.20 -17.94 11.59
CA ASN A 188 -11.20 -18.95 11.19
C ASN A 188 -10.22 -18.42 10.12
N SER A 189 -9.83 -17.13 10.17
CA SER A 189 -8.78 -16.56 9.33
C SER A 189 -7.39 -16.74 9.98
N GLU A 190 -6.75 -17.87 9.71
CA GLU A 190 -5.42 -18.12 10.27
C GLU A 190 -4.33 -17.32 9.53
N ASN A 191 -3.76 -16.32 10.22
CA ASN A 191 -2.64 -15.52 9.73
C ASN A 191 -1.34 -16.35 9.62
N ILE A 192 -0.66 -16.24 8.48
CA ILE A 192 0.63 -16.85 8.17
C ILE A 192 1.64 -15.73 7.97
N TRP A 193 2.77 -15.77 8.68
CA TRP A 193 3.75 -14.69 8.68
C TRP A 193 5.03 -15.06 7.92
N VAL A 194 5.54 -14.11 7.15
CA VAL A 194 6.81 -14.19 6.42
C VAL A 194 7.73 -13.07 6.86
N ALA A 195 9.01 -13.35 7.10
CA ALA A 195 10.01 -12.36 7.49
C ALA A 195 11.40 -12.71 6.95
N THR A 196 12.23 -11.71 6.66
CA THR A 196 13.61 -11.90 6.18
C THR A 196 14.51 -12.61 7.20
N ASN A 197 14.19 -12.55 8.48
CA ASN A 197 14.86 -13.24 9.57
C ASN A 197 14.11 -14.51 10.05
N GLY A 198 13.10 -14.96 9.29
CA GLY A 198 12.35 -16.18 9.58
C GLY A 198 13.10 -17.46 9.21
N SER A 199 12.40 -18.58 9.33
CA SER A 199 12.87 -19.91 8.90
C SER A 199 11.70 -20.72 8.35
N ASP A 200 11.90 -21.44 7.25
CA ASP A 200 10.85 -22.29 6.68
C ASP A 200 10.55 -23.55 7.51
N ALA A 201 11.35 -23.80 8.55
CA ALA A 201 11.08 -24.80 9.58
C ALA A 201 10.16 -24.28 10.70
N ASN A 202 9.89 -22.98 10.76
CA ASN A 202 9.03 -22.38 11.78
C ASN A 202 7.55 -22.74 11.58
N SER A 203 6.70 -22.36 12.53
CA SER A 203 5.26 -22.56 12.46
C SER A 203 4.54 -21.60 11.49
N GLY A 204 5.18 -20.50 11.07
CA GLY A 204 4.54 -19.43 10.31
C GLY A 204 3.69 -18.50 11.19
N SER A 205 3.89 -18.53 12.51
CA SER A 205 3.26 -17.63 13.46
C SER A 205 3.95 -16.25 13.46
N LYS A 206 3.35 -15.26 14.13
CA LYS A 206 3.96 -13.92 14.23
C LYS A 206 5.33 -13.97 14.91
N THR A 207 5.51 -14.79 15.94
CA THR A 207 6.79 -14.91 16.67
C THR A 207 7.77 -15.82 15.96
N GLU A 208 7.29 -16.76 15.15
CA GLU A 208 8.10 -17.71 14.38
C GLU A 208 7.68 -17.69 12.90
N PRO A 209 8.03 -16.63 12.14
CA PRO A 209 7.62 -16.49 10.75
C PRO A 209 8.41 -17.41 9.83
N PHE A 210 7.82 -17.75 8.68
CA PHE A 210 8.53 -18.37 7.56
C PHE A 210 9.57 -17.43 6.97
N ALA A 211 10.62 -17.98 6.36
CA ALA A 211 11.62 -17.20 5.64
C ALA A 211 11.12 -16.85 4.23
N THR A 212 10.42 -17.78 3.57
CA THR A 212 10.04 -17.66 2.17
C THR A 212 8.55 -17.46 1.96
N LEU A 213 8.23 -16.74 0.87
CA LEU A 213 6.86 -16.61 0.41
C LEU A 213 6.32 -17.95 -0.12
N GLN A 214 7.17 -18.77 -0.75
CA GLN A 214 6.77 -20.08 -1.25
C GLN A 214 6.22 -20.96 -0.12
N LYS A 215 6.94 -21.06 1.00
CA LYS A 215 6.50 -21.87 2.14
C LYS A 215 5.15 -21.39 2.68
N ALA A 216 4.94 -20.08 2.76
CA ALA A 216 3.66 -19.52 3.19
C ALA A 216 2.52 -19.84 2.21
N LEU A 217 2.76 -19.79 0.90
CA LEU A 217 1.77 -20.18 -0.12
C LEU A 217 1.38 -21.65 -0.01
N ASP A 218 2.35 -22.55 0.19
CA ASP A 218 2.09 -23.98 0.32
C ASP A 218 1.19 -24.26 1.54
N VAL A 219 1.49 -23.62 2.67
CA VAL A 219 0.70 -23.73 3.91
C VAL A 219 -0.67 -23.11 3.75
N ALA A 220 -0.76 -21.93 3.13
CA ALA A 220 -2.05 -21.28 2.87
C ALA A 220 -2.93 -22.14 1.97
N ASN A 221 -2.36 -22.73 0.92
CA ASN A 221 -3.09 -23.62 0.02
C ASN A 221 -3.61 -24.87 0.74
N ALA A 222 -2.79 -25.51 1.59
CA ALA A 222 -3.23 -26.64 2.40
C ALA A 222 -4.41 -26.28 3.32
N LYS A 223 -4.40 -25.08 3.93
CA LYS A 223 -5.53 -24.59 4.73
C LYS A 223 -6.78 -24.36 3.88
N ARG A 224 -6.62 -23.77 2.69
CA ARG A 224 -7.73 -23.52 1.75
C ARG A 224 -8.37 -24.80 1.25
N GLN A 225 -7.59 -25.83 1.00
CA GLN A 225 -8.10 -27.17 0.64
C GLN A 225 -8.95 -27.78 1.77
N ASN A 226 -8.69 -27.41 3.02
CA ASN A 226 -9.50 -27.78 4.19
C ASN A 226 -10.68 -26.83 4.44
N GLY A 227 -11.05 -25.99 3.46
CA GLY A 227 -12.20 -25.08 3.57
C GLY A 227 -11.95 -23.82 4.39
N LYS A 228 -10.70 -23.54 4.80
CA LYS A 228 -10.36 -22.35 5.59
C LYS A 228 -9.89 -21.18 4.72
N LYS A 229 -10.26 -19.96 5.11
CA LYS A 229 -9.66 -18.73 4.58
C LYS A 229 -8.22 -18.61 5.10
N ALA A 230 -7.33 -17.99 4.33
CA ALA A 230 -5.94 -17.81 4.73
C ALA A 230 -5.46 -16.38 4.43
N THR A 231 -4.65 -15.83 5.33
CA THR A 231 -3.99 -14.53 5.13
C THR A 231 -2.49 -14.68 5.33
N ILE A 232 -1.70 -14.36 4.30
CA ILE A 232 -0.25 -14.26 4.37
C ILE A 232 0.12 -12.79 4.64
N ILE A 233 0.85 -12.55 5.72
CA ILE A 233 1.35 -11.23 6.13
C ILE A 233 2.88 -11.23 6.00
N ILE A 234 3.40 -10.35 5.15
CA ILE A 234 4.83 -10.24 4.86
C ILE A 234 5.40 -9.04 5.60
N ARG A 235 6.34 -9.29 6.51
CA ARG A 235 7.01 -8.24 7.29
C ARG A 235 7.85 -7.31 6.42
N ASN A 236 8.15 -6.15 6.98
CA ASN A 236 9.08 -5.20 6.39
C ASN A 236 10.42 -5.88 6.09
N GLY A 237 10.97 -5.61 4.91
CA GLY A 237 12.23 -6.20 4.49
C GLY A 237 12.41 -6.24 2.99
N THR A 238 13.62 -6.59 2.59
CA THR A 238 13.97 -6.83 1.19
C THR A 238 14.08 -8.33 0.95
N TYR A 239 13.28 -8.83 0.01
CA TYR A 239 13.17 -10.25 -0.32
C TYR A 239 13.68 -10.49 -1.74
N LYS A 240 14.78 -11.24 -1.86
CA LYS A 240 15.33 -11.70 -3.14
C LYS A 240 14.91 -13.15 -3.38
N GLN A 241 13.63 -13.33 -3.73
CA GLN A 241 13.03 -14.64 -3.90
C GLN A 241 11.97 -14.60 -4.99
N SER A 242 11.67 -15.77 -5.52
CA SER A 242 10.59 -16.02 -6.46
C SER A 242 9.67 -17.09 -5.88
N ALA A 243 8.36 -16.94 -6.05
CA ALA A 243 7.36 -17.89 -5.58
C ALA A 243 6.35 -18.19 -6.67
N LEU A 244 5.94 -19.45 -6.76
CA LEU A 244 5.01 -19.98 -7.74
C LEU A 244 3.86 -20.70 -7.02
N ALA A 245 2.64 -20.29 -7.33
CA ALA A 245 1.41 -20.96 -6.93
C ALA A 245 0.70 -21.46 -8.20
N GLN A 246 0.63 -22.77 -8.35
CA GLN A 246 -0.14 -23.44 -9.41
C GLN A 246 -1.29 -24.19 -8.76
N TRP A 247 -2.50 -23.64 -8.87
CA TRP A 247 -3.69 -24.21 -8.26
C TRP A 247 -4.72 -24.58 -9.32
N GLY A 248 -5.45 -25.68 -9.10
CA GLY A 248 -6.55 -26.08 -9.97
C GLY A 248 -7.72 -25.08 -9.97
N SER A 249 -8.70 -25.30 -10.85
CA SER A 249 -9.91 -24.47 -10.99
C SER A 249 -10.98 -24.68 -9.90
N SER A 250 -10.61 -25.25 -8.75
CA SER A 250 -11.52 -25.48 -7.63
C SER A 250 -11.91 -24.16 -6.96
N SER A 251 -13.19 -24.02 -6.60
CA SER A 251 -13.68 -22.93 -5.75
C SER A 251 -13.06 -23.07 -4.36
N LEU A 252 -11.92 -22.40 -4.15
CA LEU A 252 -11.21 -22.38 -2.88
C LEU A 252 -11.63 -21.14 -2.08
N PRO A 253 -11.70 -21.23 -0.74
CA PRO A 253 -11.86 -20.06 0.13
C PRO A 253 -10.84 -18.96 -0.20
N PRO A 254 -11.13 -17.67 0.03
CA PRO A 254 -10.21 -16.59 -0.30
C PRO A 254 -8.80 -16.72 0.31
N LEU A 255 -7.81 -16.23 -0.45
CA LEU A 255 -6.44 -16.00 0.01
C LEU A 255 -6.11 -14.52 -0.05
N THR A 256 -5.64 -13.96 1.05
CA THR A 256 -5.07 -12.60 1.07
C THR A 256 -3.56 -12.67 1.25
N ILE A 257 -2.80 -11.99 0.40
CA ILE A 257 -1.35 -11.79 0.53
C ILE A 257 -1.11 -10.30 0.72
N LYS A 258 -0.59 -9.88 1.87
CA LYS A 258 -0.39 -8.46 2.16
C LYS A 258 0.93 -8.15 2.82
N ALA A 259 1.45 -6.95 2.57
CA ALA A 259 2.50 -6.39 3.42
C ALA A 259 1.93 -6.08 4.82
N GLU A 260 2.75 -6.27 5.85
CA GLU A 260 2.44 -5.80 7.22
C GLU A 260 2.30 -4.27 7.24
N ASN A 261 3.22 -3.58 6.57
CA ASN A 261 3.15 -2.15 6.31
C ASN A 261 3.25 -1.91 4.81
N THR A 262 2.29 -1.16 4.26
CA THR A 262 2.19 -0.88 2.82
C THR A 262 3.53 -0.40 2.24
N HIS A 263 3.97 -1.09 1.18
CA HIS A 263 5.20 -0.87 0.42
C HIS A 263 6.52 -1.15 1.14
N GLN A 264 6.49 -1.69 2.37
CA GLN A 264 7.70 -2.00 3.14
C GLN A 264 8.16 -3.46 2.98
N ALA A 265 7.33 -4.33 2.40
CA ALA A 265 7.74 -5.64 1.89
C ALA A 265 8.20 -5.48 0.43
N ILE A 266 9.52 -5.41 0.23
CA ILE A 266 10.14 -5.10 -1.06
C ILE A 266 10.69 -6.38 -1.68
N PHE A 267 10.09 -6.85 -2.75
CA PHE A 267 10.63 -7.94 -3.56
C PHE A 267 11.58 -7.39 -4.61
N VAL A 268 12.78 -7.94 -4.69
CA VAL A 268 13.83 -7.49 -5.62
C VAL A 268 14.22 -8.63 -6.55
N GLY A 269 13.99 -8.42 -7.84
CA GLY A 269 14.31 -9.36 -8.92
C GLY A 269 15.64 -9.10 -9.61
N SER A 270 16.34 -8.03 -9.22
CA SER A 270 17.59 -7.60 -9.84
C SER A 270 18.83 -7.92 -9.01
N GLU A 271 19.95 -8.07 -9.71
CA GLU A 271 21.29 -8.14 -9.13
C GLU A 271 22.24 -7.19 -9.84
N LYS A 272 23.33 -6.84 -9.14
CA LYS A 272 24.39 -6.02 -9.72
C LYS A 272 24.93 -6.70 -10.98
N ILE A 273 25.20 -5.91 -12.02
CA ILE A 273 25.85 -6.45 -13.22
C ILE A 273 27.23 -7.04 -12.88
N SER A 274 27.71 -7.96 -13.71
CA SER A 274 28.97 -8.66 -13.49
C SER A 274 30.15 -7.69 -13.50
N SER A 275 31.14 -7.90 -12.63
CA SER A 275 32.29 -7.00 -12.47
C SER A 275 33.18 -6.90 -13.72
N ASN A 276 33.07 -7.84 -14.65
CA ASN A 276 33.79 -7.84 -15.93
C ASN A 276 33.07 -7.02 -17.03
N ILE A 277 31.86 -6.52 -16.76
CA ILE A 277 31.15 -5.64 -17.69
C ILE A 277 31.67 -4.22 -17.52
N SER A 278 32.11 -3.62 -18.64
CA SER A 278 32.49 -2.21 -18.70
C SER A 278 31.57 -1.42 -19.63
N TRP A 279 31.41 -0.13 -19.33
CA TRP A 279 30.61 0.80 -20.10
C TRP A 279 31.51 1.70 -20.94
N GLN A 280 31.32 1.69 -22.26
CA GLN A 280 32.00 2.59 -23.19
C GLN A 280 31.03 3.71 -23.61
N ASN A 281 31.39 4.97 -23.36
CA ASN A 281 30.64 6.11 -23.88
C ASN A 281 30.84 6.21 -25.40
N PHE A 282 29.75 6.17 -26.16
CA PHE A 282 29.71 6.20 -27.62
C PHE A 282 29.28 7.57 -28.19
N GLY A 283 29.19 8.59 -27.32
CA GLY A 283 28.77 9.97 -27.64
C GLY A 283 27.39 10.32 -27.06
N GLN A 284 27.15 11.61 -26.83
CA GLN A 284 25.87 12.14 -26.33
C GLN A 284 25.35 11.45 -25.05
N ASP A 285 26.26 11.11 -24.13
CA ASP A 285 25.98 10.38 -22.89
C ASP A 285 25.32 9.01 -23.08
N ILE A 286 25.52 8.40 -24.25
CA ILE A 286 25.07 7.05 -24.53
C ILE A 286 26.20 6.08 -24.27
N TYR A 287 25.90 5.02 -23.52
CA TYR A 287 26.86 4.00 -23.12
C TYR A 287 26.53 2.66 -23.74
N LYS A 288 27.55 1.97 -24.21
CA LYS A 288 27.48 0.59 -24.70
C LYS A 288 28.18 -0.33 -23.71
N ALA A 289 27.54 -1.45 -23.37
CA ALA A 289 28.16 -2.48 -22.55
C ALA A 289 29.20 -3.28 -23.36
N SER A 290 30.26 -3.76 -22.68
CA SER A 290 31.26 -4.65 -23.29
C SER A 290 30.72 -6.03 -23.69
N ASP A 291 29.63 -6.47 -23.04
CA ASP A 291 28.87 -7.69 -23.35
C ASP A 291 27.38 -7.38 -23.14
N ALA A 292 26.53 -7.99 -23.98
CA ALA A 292 25.08 -7.88 -23.85
C ALA A 292 24.52 -8.70 -22.70
N LYS A 293 25.21 -9.77 -22.29
CA LYS A 293 24.85 -10.58 -21.12
C LYS A 293 25.41 -9.94 -19.86
N LEU A 294 24.68 -8.97 -19.29
CA LEU A 294 25.11 -8.18 -18.14
C LEU A 294 25.31 -9.01 -16.85
N HIS A 295 24.62 -10.14 -16.72
CA HIS A 295 24.72 -11.04 -15.57
C HIS A 295 24.58 -12.52 -16.01
N PRO A 296 25.27 -13.51 -15.39
CA PRO A 296 25.14 -14.93 -15.73
C PRO A 296 23.71 -15.44 -15.73
N ASN A 297 22.92 -14.96 -14.76
CA ASN A 297 21.53 -15.34 -14.53
C ASN A 297 20.54 -14.27 -15.03
N MET A 298 20.99 -13.35 -15.89
CA MET A 298 20.09 -12.36 -16.49
C MET A 298 18.93 -13.08 -17.17
N VAL A 299 17.70 -12.67 -16.86
CA VAL A 299 16.51 -13.17 -17.56
C VAL A 299 16.72 -12.91 -19.05
N GLN A 300 16.34 -13.85 -19.92
CA GLN A 300 16.46 -13.60 -21.36
C GLN A 300 15.27 -12.77 -21.82
N ALA A 301 15.51 -11.85 -22.77
CA ALA A 301 14.41 -11.17 -23.44
C ALA A 301 13.57 -12.22 -24.18
N VAL A 302 12.28 -12.31 -23.87
CA VAL A 302 11.33 -13.11 -24.63
C VAL A 302 10.81 -12.21 -25.73
N THR A 303 11.18 -12.52 -26.97
CA THR A 303 10.71 -11.82 -28.17
C THR A 303 9.87 -12.78 -29.00
N ASP A 304 8.78 -13.28 -28.41
CA ASP A 304 7.79 -14.04 -29.16
C ASP A 304 6.67 -13.09 -29.62
N TYR A 305 6.73 -12.70 -30.89
CA TYR A 305 5.77 -11.79 -31.50
C TYR A 305 4.38 -12.41 -31.71
N THR A 306 4.20 -13.71 -31.44
CA THR A 306 2.89 -14.36 -31.53
C THR A 306 1.95 -13.91 -30.39
N ASN A 307 2.51 -13.54 -29.23
CA ASN A 307 1.76 -12.97 -28.12
C ASN A 307 2.44 -11.67 -27.61
N PRO A 308 1.97 -10.47 -28.02
CA PRO A 308 2.58 -9.22 -27.60
C PRO A 308 2.54 -8.97 -26.08
N TYR A 309 1.71 -9.71 -25.34
CA TYR A 309 1.61 -9.67 -23.88
C TYR A 309 2.72 -10.46 -23.17
N GLU A 310 3.43 -11.35 -23.86
CA GLU A 310 4.52 -12.17 -23.31
C GLU A 310 5.91 -11.56 -23.60
N ASN A 311 5.96 -10.45 -24.34
CA ASN A 311 7.21 -9.77 -24.64
C ASN A 311 7.71 -9.00 -23.41
N SER A 312 8.61 -9.65 -22.66
CA SER A 312 9.29 -9.06 -21.52
C SER A 312 10.79 -8.95 -21.79
N VAL A 313 11.35 -7.84 -21.32
CA VAL A 313 12.79 -7.58 -21.36
C VAL A 313 13.34 -7.44 -19.94
N PRO A 314 14.61 -7.79 -19.70
CA PRO A 314 15.21 -7.64 -18.38
C PRO A 314 15.22 -6.18 -17.97
N ALA A 315 14.67 -5.82 -16.81
CA ALA A 315 14.80 -4.46 -16.34
C ALA A 315 16.25 -4.12 -16.06
N LEU A 316 16.64 -2.93 -16.47
CA LEU A 316 17.93 -2.33 -16.16
C LEU A 316 17.71 -1.18 -15.19
N LEU A 317 18.48 -1.18 -14.09
CA LEU A 317 18.41 -0.15 -13.07
C LEU A 317 19.73 0.58 -12.97
N VAL A 318 19.66 1.89 -12.78
CA VAL A 318 20.82 2.75 -12.56
C VAL A 318 20.57 3.55 -11.29
N ASN A 319 21.48 3.42 -10.31
CA ASN A 319 21.35 3.98 -8.97
C ASN A 319 20.00 3.65 -8.29
N GLY A 320 19.47 2.46 -8.59
CA GLY A 320 18.23 1.95 -8.03
C GLY A 320 16.94 2.41 -8.73
N GLU A 321 17.03 3.21 -9.79
CA GLU A 321 15.89 3.59 -10.64
C GLU A 321 15.80 2.69 -11.87
N VAL A 322 14.62 2.13 -12.15
CA VAL A 322 14.36 1.38 -13.39
C VAL A 322 14.34 2.32 -14.59
N LEU A 323 15.08 1.95 -15.65
CA LEU A 323 15.08 2.66 -16.92
C LEU A 323 13.94 2.18 -17.83
N SER A 324 13.54 3.02 -18.77
CA SER A 324 12.54 2.69 -19.79
C SER A 324 13.17 1.89 -20.94
N TYR A 325 12.57 0.77 -21.33
CA TYR A 325 12.98 0.07 -22.54
C TYR A 325 12.51 0.83 -23.79
N THR A 326 13.39 1.03 -24.77
CA THR A 326 13.05 1.63 -26.06
C THR A 326 14.06 1.24 -27.15
N GLN A 327 13.62 1.18 -28.40
CA GLN A 327 14.54 1.06 -29.55
C GLN A 327 15.20 2.40 -29.92
N ALA A 328 14.60 3.53 -29.52
CA ALA A 328 15.08 4.88 -29.83
C ALA A 328 15.91 5.48 -28.68
N VAL A 329 16.86 4.72 -28.12
CA VAL A 329 17.63 5.08 -26.91
C VAL A 329 18.29 6.46 -27.02
N GLN A 330 18.76 6.82 -28.22
CA GLN A 330 19.41 8.11 -28.48
C GLN A 330 18.52 9.33 -28.24
N GLN A 331 17.19 9.16 -28.28
CA GLN A 331 16.21 10.25 -28.18
C GLN A 331 15.57 10.35 -26.80
N THR A 332 15.88 9.43 -25.88
CA THR A 332 15.18 9.33 -24.60
C THR A 332 16.19 9.08 -23.47
N ALA A 333 16.50 10.13 -22.70
CA ALA A 333 17.29 9.96 -21.47
C ALA A 333 16.53 9.11 -20.45
N GLY A 334 17.26 8.36 -19.62
CA GLY A 334 16.67 7.39 -18.70
C GLY A 334 16.12 6.14 -19.39
N SER A 335 16.70 5.74 -20.52
CA SER A 335 16.24 4.60 -21.30
C SER A 335 17.36 3.63 -21.68
N TYR A 336 16.98 2.44 -22.13
CA TYR A 336 17.91 1.41 -22.59
C TYR A 336 17.32 0.54 -23.70
N PHE A 337 18.22 -0.11 -24.42
CA PHE A 337 17.94 -1.16 -25.39
C PHE A 337 18.80 -2.36 -25.04
N ILE A 338 18.21 -3.55 -25.11
CA ILE A 338 18.92 -4.80 -24.91
C ILE A 338 18.49 -5.83 -25.95
N SER A 339 19.47 -6.48 -26.56
CA SER A 339 19.32 -7.63 -27.45
C SER A 339 20.36 -8.69 -27.09
N PRO A 340 20.31 -9.90 -27.69
CA PRO A 340 21.34 -10.91 -27.46
C PRO A 340 22.76 -10.49 -27.84
N GLN A 341 22.93 -9.43 -28.66
CA GLN A 341 24.24 -8.98 -29.15
C GLN A 341 24.64 -7.60 -28.61
N LEU A 342 23.72 -6.84 -28.04
CA LEU A 342 23.97 -5.44 -27.74
C LEU A 342 23.13 -4.93 -26.56
N THR A 343 23.80 -4.26 -25.62
CA THR A 343 23.14 -3.40 -24.63
C THR A 343 23.61 -1.96 -24.80
N ILE A 344 22.67 -1.05 -24.97
CA ILE A 344 22.90 0.39 -25.02
C ILE A 344 22.03 1.07 -23.97
N VAL A 345 22.59 2.06 -23.30
CA VAL A 345 21.93 2.79 -22.21
C VAL A 345 22.14 4.27 -22.41
N HIS A 346 21.06 5.03 -22.32
CA HIS A 346 21.08 6.48 -22.18
C HIS A 346 20.59 6.79 -20.77
N PRO A 347 21.49 6.92 -19.78
CA PRO A 347 21.10 7.24 -18.42
C PRO A 347 20.46 8.64 -18.36
N LYS A 348 19.89 9.00 -17.21
CA LYS A 348 19.42 10.37 -17.00
C LYS A 348 20.59 11.36 -16.99
N ASP A 349 20.31 12.62 -17.32
CA ASP A 349 21.31 13.69 -17.37
C ASP A 349 22.19 13.74 -16.12
N GLY A 350 23.50 13.88 -16.32
CA GLY A 350 24.49 13.97 -15.23
C GLY A 350 24.90 12.63 -14.61
N ILE A 351 24.36 11.50 -15.08
CA ILE A 351 24.79 10.17 -14.62
C ILE A 351 25.83 9.56 -15.56
N SER A 352 27.00 9.22 -15.04
CA SER A 352 27.96 8.38 -15.75
C SER A 352 27.83 6.92 -15.32
N LEU A 353 27.66 6.00 -16.28
CA LEU A 353 27.60 4.57 -15.96
C LEU A 353 28.93 3.97 -15.49
N SER A 354 30.05 4.68 -15.71
CA SER A 354 31.36 4.25 -15.21
C SER A 354 31.46 4.27 -13.69
N SER A 355 30.64 5.09 -13.02
CA SER A 355 30.60 5.22 -11.55
C SER A 355 29.25 4.86 -10.94
N ALA A 356 28.20 4.66 -11.75
CA ALA A 356 26.87 4.33 -11.28
C ALA A 356 26.74 2.88 -10.83
N ASN A 357 25.85 2.64 -9.85
CA ASN A 357 25.42 1.30 -9.49
C ASN A 357 24.41 0.80 -10.53
N THR A 358 24.79 -0.24 -11.27
CA THR A 358 23.97 -0.83 -12.32
C THR A 358 23.52 -2.23 -11.92
N GLU A 359 22.22 -2.48 -12.04
CA GLU A 359 21.59 -3.76 -11.74
C GLU A 359 20.74 -4.23 -12.92
N VAL A 360 20.60 -5.54 -13.09
CA VAL A 360 19.75 -6.15 -14.13
C VAL A 360 18.86 -7.23 -13.54
N SER A 361 17.67 -7.43 -14.09
CA SER A 361 16.77 -8.52 -13.70
C SER A 361 17.41 -9.90 -13.87
N VAL A 362 17.35 -10.70 -12.81
CA VAL A 362 17.79 -12.10 -12.77
C VAL A 362 16.67 -13.07 -12.35
N LEU A 363 15.57 -12.54 -11.79
CA LEU A 363 14.37 -13.31 -11.48
C LEU A 363 13.22 -12.92 -12.41
N PRO A 364 12.42 -13.88 -12.94
CA PRO A 364 11.33 -13.58 -13.84
C PRO A 364 10.11 -12.95 -13.14
N HIS A 365 9.86 -13.30 -11.88
CA HIS A 365 8.76 -12.79 -11.07
C HIS A 365 9.08 -12.93 -9.58
N ALA A 366 8.49 -12.07 -8.76
CA ALA A 366 8.44 -12.25 -7.32
C ALA A 366 7.39 -13.29 -6.95
N LEU A 367 6.24 -13.21 -7.62
CA LEU A 367 5.09 -14.03 -7.37
C LEU A 367 4.41 -14.35 -8.70
N LYS A 368 4.25 -15.64 -8.97
CA LYS A 368 3.45 -16.16 -10.06
C LYS A 368 2.27 -16.95 -9.53
N ILE A 369 1.05 -16.61 -9.95
CA ILE A 369 -0.17 -17.32 -9.60
C ILE A 369 -0.87 -17.77 -10.88
N GLU A 370 -0.92 -19.08 -11.05
CA GLU A 370 -1.66 -19.75 -12.11
C GLU A 370 -2.85 -20.50 -11.50
N GLY A 371 -4.06 -20.05 -11.85
CA GLY A 371 -5.30 -20.63 -11.33
C GLY A 371 -5.61 -20.27 -9.87
N GLY A 372 -6.64 -20.92 -9.33
CA GLY A 372 -7.25 -20.57 -8.05
C GLY A 372 -8.23 -19.39 -8.14
N SER A 373 -9.39 -19.53 -7.50
CA SER A 373 -10.36 -18.45 -7.33
C SER A 373 -10.00 -17.58 -6.12
N SER A 374 -10.30 -16.28 -6.17
CA SER A 374 -10.37 -15.38 -5.02
C SER A 374 -9.04 -15.15 -4.29
N VAL A 375 -8.02 -14.67 -5.02
CA VAL A 375 -6.77 -14.22 -4.42
C VAL A 375 -6.72 -12.70 -4.39
N ILE A 376 -6.29 -12.13 -3.28
CA ILE A 376 -6.14 -10.68 -3.09
C ILE A 376 -4.68 -10.38 -2.72
N ILE A 377 -4.04 -9.44 -3.42
CA ILE A 377 -2.66 -9.03 -3.19
C ILE A 377 -2.63 -7.53 -2.86
N ILE A 378 -2.08 -7.17 -1.70
CA ILE A 378 -2.18 -5.81 -1.16
C ILE A 378 -0.82 -5.29 -0.69
N GLY A 379 -0.46 -4.07 -1.08
CA GLY A 379 0.59 -3.33 -0.36
C GLY A 379 2.02 -3.78 -0.64
N LEU A 380 2.28 -4.65 -1.61
CA LEU A 380 3.64 -5.13 -1.91
C LEU A 380 4.40 -4.12 -2.79
N ARG A 381 5.73 -4.11 -2.69
CA ARG A 381 6.60 -3.38 -3.62
C ARG A 381 7.45 -4.37 -4.41
N PHE A 382 7.46 -4.23 -5.73
CA PHE A 382 8.25 -5.01 -6.66
C PHE A 382 9.28 -4.12 -7.33
N LYS A 383 10.54 -4.57 -7.34
CA LYS A 383 11.66 -3.84 -7.95
C LYS A 383 12.53 -4.75 -8.79
N GLY A 384 12.91 -4.25 -9.96
CA GLY A 384 13.93 -4.88 -10.80
C GLY A 384 13.56 -6.24 -11.38
N TYR A 385 12.27 -6.49 -11.60
CA TYR A 385 11.78 -7.60 -12.39
C TYR A 385 11.66 -7.20 -13.87
N PRO A 386 11.58 -8.15 -14.81
CA PRO A 386 11.37 -7.85 -16.21
C PRO A 386 10.24 -6.85 -16.44
N ILE A 387 10.33 -6.05 -17.49
CA ILE A 387 9.32 -5.06 -17.88
C ILE A 387 8.80 -5.37 -19.28
N SER A 388 7.64 -4.83 -19.61
CA SER A 388 7.08 -4.94 -20.96
C SER A 388 8.01 -4.30 -21.97
N SER A 389 8.20 -4.96 -23.12
CA SER A 389 8.91 -4.38 -24.26
C SER A 389 8.04 -3.39 -25.05
N LEU A 390 6.75 -3.30 -24.74
CA LEU A 390 5.80 -2.39 -25.41
C LEU A 390 5.84 -1.00 -24.76
N PRO A 391 5.51 0.06 -25.53
CA PRO A 391 5.41 1.41 -24.98
C PRO A 391 4.42 1.49 -23.81
N PRO A 392 4.67 2.37 -22.82
CA PRO A 392 3.73 2.62 -21.73
C PRO A 392 2.34 2.97 -22.28
N GLY A 393 1.31 2.21 -21.88
CA GLY A 393 -0.09 2.49 -22.25
C GLY A 393 -0.79 1.44 -23.12
N SER A 394 -0.08 0.43 -23.63
CA SER A 394 -0.73 -0.65 -24.40
C SER A 394 -1.40 -1.71 -23.51
N VAL A 395 -0.83 -1.99 -22.32
CA VAL A 395 -1.33 -2.92 -21.29
C VAL A 395 -0.62 -2.60 -19.97
N GLU A 396 -1.32 -2.67 -18.83
CA GLU A 396 -0.71 -2.53 -17.50
C GLU A 396 0.09 -3.79 -17.14
N PHE A 397 1.35 -3.85 -17.58
CA PHE A 397 2.27 -4.93 -17.20
C PHE A 397 2.75 -4.72 -15.75
N LYS A 398 2.37 -5.62 -14.85
CA LYS A 398 2.70 -5.58 -13.42
C LYS A 398 4.05 -6.26 -13.17
N SER A 399 5.15 -5.51 -13.33
CA SER A 399 6.52 -6.04 -13.20
C SER A 399 6.72 -6.80 -11.89
N GLY A 400 7.13 -8.08 -11.98
CA GLY A 400 7.36 -8.94 -10.82
C GLY A 400 6.11 -9.68 -10.31
N LEU A 401 4.94 -9.42 -10.87
CA LEU A 401 3.70 -10.11 -10.53
C LEU A 401 3.05 -10.70 -11.79
N ASP A 402 3.14 -12.03 -11.92
CA ASP A 402 2.57 -12.79 -13.03
C ASP A 402 1.32 -13.51 -12.53
N VAL A 403 0.14 -12.96 -12.78
CA VAL A 403 -1.12 -13.47 -12.23
C VAL A 403 -2.13 -13.73 -13.34
N SER A 404 -2.82 -14.86 -13.23
CA SER A 404 -3.93 -15.23 -14.12
C SER A 404 -5.17 -15.61 -13.29
N GLY A 405 -6.37 -15.46 -13.87
CA GLY A 405 -7.63 -15.76 -13.20
C GLY A 405 -8.16 -14.63 -12.31
N ASN A 406 -8.98 -14.96 -11.32
CA ASN A 406 -9.65 -14.00 -10.43
C ASN A 406 -8.70 -13.55 -9.30
N VAL A 407 -7.66 -12.80 -9.66
CA VAL A 407 -6.69 -12.21 -8.74
C VAL A 407 -6.88 -10.70 -8.68
N ASN A 408 -7.24 -10.19 -7.50
CA ASN A 408 -7.36 -8.76 -7.24
C ASN A 408 -6.04 -8.22 -6.68
N VAL A 409 -5.52 -7.17 -7.31
CA VAL A 409 -4.26 -6.54 -6.87
C VAL A 409 -4.55 -5.09 -6.56
N SER A 410 -4.29 -4.66 -5.32
CA SER A 410 -4.54 -3.31 -4.87
C SER A 410 -3.34 -2.72 -4.15
N ASN A 411 -3.13 -1.41 -4.32
CA ASN A 411 -2.12 -0.65 -3.58
C ASN A 411 -0.71 -1.27 -3.60
N CYS A 412 -0.28 -1.84 -4.73
CA CYS A 412 1.07 -2.35 -4.93
C CYS A 412 1.90 -1.34 -5.73
N LEU A 413 3.21 -1.32 -5.51
CA LEU A 413 4.16 -0.49 -6.26
C LEU A 413 5.07 -1.34 -7.15
N TYR A 414 5.26 -0.89 -8.39
CA TYR A 414 6.15 -1.49 -9.38
C TYR A 414 7.20 -0.43 -9.75
N LYS A 415 8.41 -0.50 -9.20
CA LYS A 415 9.40 0.58 -9.31
C LYS A 415 10.82 0.11 -9.57
#